data_AF-A0AA51B2D7-F1
#
_entry.id   AF-A0AA51B2D7-F1
#
_cell.length_a   1.000
_cell.length_b   1.000
_cell.length_c   1.000
_cell.angle_alpha   90.00
_cell.angle_beta   90.00
_cell.angle_gamma   90.00
#
_symmetry.space_group_name_H-M   'P 1'
#
loop_
_entity.id
_entity.type
_entity.pdbx_description
1 polymer ?
#
loop_
_entity_poly.entity_id
_entity_poly.type
_entity_poly.pdbx_seq_one_letter_code
_entity_poly.pdbx_strand_id
1 'polypeptide(L)'
;DGYLLYLEGVVLKKLDLRSQAVSALQAAVAAVPILWAAWVELAGLANEYEALDSLQLPQHWMMNFFVAHAFVELKLSDQALETYTLLTASGFNNSSYVIAQMAIAHHDRRG
;
A
#
# COMPACT_ATOMS: atom_id res chain seq x y z
N ASP A 1 -12.24 14.27 -8.88
CA ASP A 1 -11.31 13.64 -9.84
C ASP A 1 -10.20 12.99 -9.02
N GLY A 2 -10.08 11.65 -9.03
CA GLY A 2 -9.10 10.94 -8.20
C GLY A 2 -7.65 11.06 -8.66
N TYR A 3 -7.40 11.33 -9.95
CA TYR A 3 -6.04 11.48 -10.46
C TYR A 3 -5.43 12.82 -10.04
N LEU A 4 -6.24 13.88 -10.01
CA LEU A 4 -5.82 15.18 -9.47
C LEU A 4 -5.52 15.12 -7.98
N LEU A 5 -6.35 14.41 -7.20
CA LEU A 5 -6.10 14.17 -5.77
C LEU A 5 -4.80 13.39 -5.53
N TYR A 6 -4.51 12.40 -6.38
CA TYR A 6 -3.23 11.69 -6.34
C TYR A 6 -2.04 12.63 -6.59
N LEU A 7 -2.12 13.46 -7.64
CA LEU A 7 -1.06 14.43 -7.95
C LEU A 7 -0.86 15.44 -6.82
N GLU A 8 -1.95 15.95 -6.25
CA GLU A 8 -1.93 16.82 -5.08
C GLU A 8 -1.24 16.15 -3.89
N GLY A 9 -1.60 14.90 -3.57
CA GLY A 9 -0.96 14.12 -2.51
C GLY A 9 0.54 13.96 -2.71
N VAL A 10 0.98 13.67 -3.94
CA VAL A 10 2.42 13.57 -4.28
C VAL A 10 3.13 14.92 -4.09
N VAL A 11 2.51 16.04 -4.51
CA VAL A 11 3.07 17.38 -4.33
C VAL A 11 3.17 17.74 -2.85
N LEU A 12 2.10 17.51 -2.07
CA LEU A 12 2.06 17.76 -0.63
C LEU A 12 3.12 16.95 0.11
N LYS A 13 3.31 15.67 -0.25
CA LYS A 13 4.38 14.82 0.29
C LYS A 13 5.76 15.41 0.03
N LYS A 14 6.02 15.90 -1.20
CA LYS A 14 7.29 16.56 -1.56
C LYS A 14 7.52 17.88 -0.82
N LEU A 15 6.46 18.56 -0.40
CA LEU A 15 6.50 19.78 0.41
C LEU A 15 6.56 19.50 1.93
N ASP A 16 6.68 18.22 2.33
CA ASP A 16 6.70 17.78 3.73
C ASP A 16 5.38 18.05 4.50
N LEU A 17 4.29 18.31 3.78
CA LEU A 17 2.94 18.53 4.33
C LEU A 17 2.20 17.21 4.54
N ARG A 18 2.77 16.34 5.38
CA ARG A 18 2.44 14.92 5.51
C ARG A 18 0.96 14.63 5.76
N SER A 19 0.34 15.23 6.77
CA SER A 19 -1.07 14.97 7.11
C SER A 19 -2.03 15.38 5.98
N GLN A 20 -1.67 16.42 5.22
CA GLN A 20 -2.44 16.83 4.04
C GLN A 20 -2.24 15.84 2.89
N ALA A 21 -0.99 15.37 2.69
CA ALA A 21 -0.67 14.37 1.69
C ALA A 21 -1.45 13.07 1.91
N VAL A 22 -1.51 12.59 3.17
CA VAL A 22 -2.30 11.44 3.58
C VAL A 22 -3.78 11.65 3.24
N SER A 23 -4.34 12.79 3.67
CA SER A 23 -5.75 13.11 3.44
C SER A 23 -6.09 13.11 1.94
N ALA A 24 -5.23 13.71 1.11
CA ALA A 24 -5.39 13.74 -0.35
C ALA A 24 -5.26 12.34 -0.97
N LEU A 25 -4.30 11.53 -0.53
CA LEU A 25 -4.10 10.17 -1.03
C LEU A 25 -5.23 9.21 -0.62
N GLN A 26 -5.75 9.34 0.60
CA GLN A 26 -6.96 8.62 1.04
C GLN A 26 -8.17 8.96 0.15
N ALA A 27 -8.35 10.26 -0.15
CA ALA A 27 -9.40 10.70 -1.06
C ALA A 27 -9.18 10.17 -2.49
N ALA A 28 -7.93 10.10 -2.96
CA ALA A 28 -7.57 9.56 -4.26
C ALA A 28 -7.90 8.06 -4.37
N VAL A 29 -7.51 7.25 -3.38
CA VAL A 29 -7.82 5.81 -3.39
C VAL A 29 -9.31 5.54 -3.20
N ALA A 30 -10.04 6.39 -2.48
CA ALA A 30 -11.50 6.28 -2.38
C ALA A 30 -12.19 6.60 -3.72
N ALA A 31 -11.69 7.61 -4.44
CA ALA A 31 -12.26 8.02 -5.73
C ALA A 31 -11.90 7.06 -6.88
N VAL A 32 -10.67 6.53 -6.91
CA VAL A 32 -10.18 5.61 -7.94
C VAL A 32 -9.41 4.44 -7.28
N PRO A 33 -10.12 3.45 -6.69
CA PRO A 33 -9.49 2.37 -5.92
C PRO A 33 -8.52 1.48 -6.70
N ILE A 34 -8.60 1.48 -8.03
CA ILE A 34 -7.69 0.72 -8.91
C ILE A 34 -6.35 1.43 -9.18
N LEU A 35 -6.20 2.70 -8.78
CA LEU A 35 -4.97 3.46 -8.97
C LEU A 35 -3.89 3.00 -7.98
N TRP A 36 -3.14 1.96 -8.34
CA TRP A 36 -2.14 1.36 -7.46
C TRP A 36 -1.07 2.35 -6.95
N ALA A 37 -0.65 3.30 -7.79
CA ALA A 37 0.35 4.30 -7.40
C ALA A 37 -0.07 5.14 -6.17
N ALA A 38 -1.36 5.42 -6.00
CA ALA A 38 -1.85 6.16 -4.83
C ALA A 38 -1.76 5.32 -3.55
N TRP A 39 -2.01 4.01 -3.63
CA TRP A 39 -1.86 3.09 -2.51
C TRP A 39 -0.40 2.93 -2.08
N VAL A 40 0.54 2.87 -3.03
CA VAL A 40 1.99 2.79 -2.74
C VAL A 40 2.48 4.06 -2.05
N GLU A 41 2.10 5.24 -2.56
CA GLU A 41 2.48 6.50 -1.93
C GLU A 41 1.94 6.63 -0.49
N LEU A 42 0.72 6.14 -0.27
CA LEU A 42 0.07 6.11 1.04
C LEU A 42 0.74 5.11 1.99
N ALA A 43 1.14 3.93 1.51
CA ALA A 43 1.83 2.92 2.32
C ALA A 43 3.15 3.46 2.90
N GLY A 44 3.96 4.14 2.07
CA GLY A 44 5.20 4.75 2.52
C GLY A 44 4.98 5.84 3.57
N LEU A 45 3.90 6.61 3.48
CA LEU A 45 3.55 7.62 4.50
C LEU A 45 3.07 6.97 5.80
N ALA A 46 2.27 5.91 5.73
CA ALA A 46 1.77 5.20 6.90
C ALA A 46 2.94 4.58 7.69
N ASN A 47 3.84 3.88 7.00
CA ASN A 47 5.03 3.29 7.63
C ASN A 47 5.86 4.31 8.42
N GLU A 48 5.99 5.53 7.89
CA GLU A 48 6.85 6.54 8.50
C GLU A 48 6.13 7.41 9.55
N TYR A 49 4.81 7.64 9.43
CA TYR A 49 4.14 8.72 10.19
C TYR A 49 2.77 8.38 10.76
N GLU A 50 2.08 7.36 10.26
CA GLU A 50 0.70 7.07 10.64
C GLU A 50 0.42 5.57 10.75
N ALA A 51 -0.11 5.12 11.88
CA ALA A 51 -0.49 3.71 12.02
C ALA A 51 -1.49 3.31 10.93
N LEU A 52 -1.27 2.15 10.29
CA LEU A 52 -2.15 1.66 9.22
C LEU A 52 -3.63 1.64 9.63
N ASP A 53 -3.91 1.35 10.90
CA ASP A 53 -5.27 1.27 11.46
C ASP A 53 -5.98 2.63 11.57
N SER A 54 -5.27 3.76 11.46
CA SER A 54 -5.90 5.09 11.49
C SER A 54 -6.45 5.50 10.11
N LEU A 55 -5.97 4.87 9.03
CA LEU A 55 -6.34 5.21 7.67
C LEU A 55 -7.80 4.86 7.38
N GLN A 56 -8.52 5.81 6.79
CA GLN A 56 -9.87 5.58 6.27
C GLN A 56 -9.75 5.15 4.81
N LEU A 57 -9.88 3.84 4.58
CA LEU A 57 -9.67 3.20 3.28
C LEU A 57 -10.98 2.62 2.74
N PRO A 58 -11.20 2.62 1.41
CA PRO A 58 -12.40 2.05 0.81
C PRO A 58 -12.43 0.53 0.96
N GLN A 59 -13.62 -0.05 1.15
CA GLN A 59 -13.82 -1.50 1.09
C GLN A 59 -13.72 -1.98 -0.36
N HIS A 60 -12.50 -2.32 -0.79
CA HIS A 60 -12.21 -2.73 -2.17
C HIS A 60 -11.12 -3.80 -2.19
N TRP A 61 -11.11 -4.70 -3.17
CA TRP A 61 -10.18 -5.84 -3.22
C TRP A 61 -8.71 -5.41 -3.29
N MET A 62 -8.42 -4.20 -3.79
CA MET A 62 -7.08 -3.61 -3.81
C MET A 62 -6.49 -3.39 -2.41
N MET A 63 -7.34 -3.30 -1.37
CA MET A 63 -6.89 -3.23 0.02
C MET A 63 -6.02 -4.43 0.41
N ASN A 64 -6.28 -5.62 -0.16
CA ASN A 64 -5.46 -6.81 0.12
C ASN A 64 -4.02 -6.64 -0.38
N PHE A 65 -3.83 -6.00 -1.55
CA PHE A 65 -2.51 -5.68 -2.08
C PHE A 65 -1.83 -4.59 -1.24
N PHE A 66 -2.58 -3.57 -0.83
CA PHE A 66 -2.07 -2.50 0.02
C PHE A 66 -1.55 -3.05 1.36
N VAL A 67 -2.35 -3.84 2.07
CA VAL A 67 -1.96 -4.41 3.38
C VAL A 67 -0.72 -5.30 3.24
N ALA A 68 -0.70 -6.18 2.24
CA ALA A 68 0.46 -7.05 2.00
C ALA A 68 1.73 -6.24 1.69
N HIS A 69 1.61 -5.18 0.88
CA HIS A 69 2.72 -4.29 0.56
C HIS A 69 3.21 -3.50 1.78
N ALA A 70 2.29 -2.90 2.54
CA ALA A 70 2.62 -2.16 3.74
C ALA A 70 3.34 -3.04 4.79
N PHE A 71 2.94 -4.31 4.93
CA PHE A 71 3.65 -5.25 5.79
C PHE A 71 5.08 -5.54 5.32
N VAL A 72 5.35 -5.56 4.02
CA VAL A 72 6.74 -5.65 3.51
C VAL A 72 7.53 -4.41 3.91
N GLU A 73 6.97 -3.21 3.70
CA GLU A 73 7.66 -1.96 4.06
C GLU A 73 7.92 -1.82 5.56
N LEU A 74 7.02 -2.34 6.40
CA LEU A 74 7.14 -2.41 7.86
C LEU A 74 8.05 -3.55 8.35
N LYS A 75 8.61 -4.37 7.45
CA LYS A 75 9.40 -5.57 7.75
C LYS A 75 8.65 -6.64 8.55
N LEU A 76 7.32 -6.63 8.49
CA LEU A 76 6.42 -7.62 9.10
C LEU A 76 6.30 -8.83 8.17
N SER A 77 7.42 -9.55 8.01
CA SER A 77 7.60 -10.55 6.94
C SER A 77 6.58 -11.69 7.02
N ASP A 78 6.25 -12.19 8.20
CA ASP A 78 5.29 -13.30 8.33
C ASP A 78 3.87 -12.85 7.94
N GLN A 79 3.42 -11.66 8.38
CA GLN A 79 2.12 -11.12 7.98
C GLN A 79 2.05 -10.81 6.47
N ALA A 80 3.15 -10.29 5.90
CA ALA A 80 3.24 -10.07 4.46
C ALA A 80 3.10 -11.39 3.69
N LEU A 81 3.84 -12.43 4.09
CA LEU A 81 3.81 -13.74 3.44
C LEU A 81 2.45 -14.43 3.57
N GLU A 82 1.80 -14.34 4.73
CA GLU A 82 0.43 -14.84 4.93
C GLU A 82 -0.54 -14.16 3.96
N THR A 83 -0.51 -12.83 3.89
CA THR A 83 -1.42 -12.05 3.03
C THR A 83 -1.17 -12.33 1.55
N TYR A 84 0.10 -12.40 1.11
CA TYR A 84 0.42 -12.76 -0.27
C TYR A 84 0.08 -14.21 -0.61
N THR A 85 0.13 -15.13 0.36
CA THR A 85 -0.33 -16.51 0.15
C THR A 85 -1.83 -16.56 -0.14
N LEU A 86 -2.64 -15.74 0.55
CA LEU A 86 -4.06 -15.61 0.25
C LEU A 86 -4.30 -15.02 -1.16
N LEU A 87 -3.50 -14.03 -1.57
CA LEU A 87 -3.58 -13.45 -2.92
C LEU A 87 -3.22 -14.47 -4.00
N THR A 88 -2.17 -15.27 -3.81
CA THR A 88 -1.81 -16.32 -4.77
C THR A 88 -2.90 -17.38 -4.89
N ALA A 89 -3.49 -17.81 -3.76
CA ALA A 89 -4.63 -18.73 -3.73
C ALA A 89 -5.89 -18.16 -4.41
N SER A 90 -6.03 -16.82 -4.44
CA SER A 90 -7.14 -16.12 -5.09
C SER A 90 -6.94 -15.89 -6.59
N GLY A 91 -5.91 -16.48 -7.21
CA GLY A 91 -5.66 -16.43 -8.66
C GLY A 91 -4.52 -15.50 -9.09
N PHE A 92 -3.79 -14.88 -8.15
CA PHE A 92 -2.63 -14.03 -8.46
C PHE A 92 -1.29 -14.77 -8.39
N ASN A 93 -1.29 -16.12 -8.45
CA ASN A 93 -0.09 -16.96 -8.36
C ASN A 93 0.94 -16.71 -9.48
N ASN A 94 0.53 -16.16 -10.62
CA ASN A 94 1.41 -15.81 -11.73
C ASN A 94 1.75 -14.31 -11.80
N SER A 95 1.35 -13.52 -10.80
CA SER A 95 1.66 -12.08 -10.75
C SER A 95 3.14 -11.88 -10.42
N SER A 96 3.91 -11.33 -11.37
CA SER A 96 5.34 -11.02 -11.15
C SER A 96 5.55 -10.09 -9.97
N TYR A 97 4.62 -9.17 -9.73
CA TYR A 97 4.65 -8.29 -8.57
C TYR A 97 4.53 -9.07 -7.25
N VAL A 98 3.52 -9.95 -7.14
CA VAL A 98 3.31 -10.77 -5.93
C VAL A 98 4.52 -11.67 -5.67
N ILE A 99 5.03 -12.33 -6.71
CA ILE A 99 6.22 -13.18 -6.62
C ILE A 99 7.44 -12.39 -6.11
N ALA A 100 7.67 -11.18 -6.65
CA ALA A 100 8.78 -10.34 -6.22
C ALA A 100 8.65 -9.89 -4.75
N GLN A 101 7.45 -9.49 -4.32
CA GLN A 101 7.20 -9.07 -2.94
C GLN A 101 7.36 -10.22 -1.93
N MET A 102 6.89 -11.43 -2.28
CA MET A 102 7.12 -12.61 -1.45
C MET A 102 8.62 -12.96 -1.35
N ALA A 103 9.38 -12.79 -2.44
CA ALA A 103 10.82 -13.01 -2.42
C ALA A 103 11.55 -12.02 -1.49
N ILE A 104 11.14 -10.75 -1.50
CA ILE A 104 11.65 -9.72 -0.57
C ILE A 104 11.32 -10.11 0.88
N ALA A 105 10.06 -10.41 1.19
CA ALA A 105 9.65 -10.80 2.54
C ALA A 105 10.36 -12.07 3.04
N HIS A 106 10.59 -13.06 2.17
CA HIS A 106 11.36 -14.25 2.52
C HIS A 106 12.84 -13.96 2.79
N HIS A 107 13.43 -13.02 2.05
CA HIS A 107 14.80 -12.57 2.28
C HIS A 107 14.91 -11.85 3.64
N ASP A 108 14.01 -10.89 3.89
CA ASP A 108 14.02 -10.09 5.11
C ASP A 108 13.75 -10.93 6.36
N ARG A 109 12.90 -11.97 6.28
CA ARG A 109 12.69 -12.91 7.38
C ARG A 109 13.94 -13.69 7.81
N ARG A 110 14.92 -13.85 6.91
CA ARG A 110 16.14 -14.63 7.15
C ARG A 110 17.28 -13.80 7.72
N GLY A 111 17.25 -12.48 7.51
CA GLY A 111 18.24 -11.53 8.03
C GLY A 111 17.94 -11.14 9.46
#